data_AF-A0A7C3FFD8-F1
#
_entry.id   AF-A0A7C3FFD8-F1
#
_cell.length_a   1.000
_cell.length_b   1.000
_cell.length_c   1.000
_cell.angle_alpha   90.00
_cell.angle_beta   90.00
_cell.angle_gamma   90.00
#
_symmetry.space_group_name_H-M   'P 1'
#
loop_
_entity.id
_entity.type
_entity.pdbx_description
1 polymer ?
#
loop_
_entity_poly.entity_id
_entity_poly.type
_entity_poly.pdbx_seq_one_letter_code
_entity_poly.pdbx_strand_id
1 'polypeptide(L)' 'MPISVEYASYLIRIWREIDENSNWHGEMEHIQTGQRWSFDSLDDLLDFLRRQAEKSADRDRD' A
#
# COMPACT_ATOMS: atom_id res chain seq x y z
N MET A 1 -3.72 6.06 30.74
CA MET A 1 -2.77 5.53 29.74
C MET A 1 -2.79 6.47 28.55
N PRO A 2 -1.65 6.96 28.04
CA PRO A 2 -1.63 7.70 26.79
C PRO A 2 -2.10 6.78 25.65
N ILE A 3 -2.84 7.33 24.69
CA ILE A 3 -3.22 6.62 23.47
C ILE A 3 -1.94 6.49 22.63
N SER A 4 -1.47 5.28 22.35
CA SER A 4 -0.45 5.05 21.32
C SER A 4 -1.11 5.20 19.95
N VAL A 5 -0.51 6.02 19.09
CA VAL A 5 -0.95 6.19 17.71
C VAL A 5 0.06 5.49 16.82
N GLU A 6 -0.40 4.48 16.10
CA GLU A 6 0.37 3.91 15.01
C GLU A 6 0.21 4.73 13.74
N TYR A 7 1.33 5.04 13.11
CA TYR A 7 1.38 5.89 11.94
C TYR A 7 2.25 5.28 10.85
N ALA A 8 1.69 5.13 9.66
CA ALA A 8 2.38 4.71 8.45
C ALA A 8 2.04 5.65 7.29
N SER A 9 2.96 5.83 6.34
CA SER A 9 2.78 6.71 5.19
C SER A 9 3.22 6.05 3.91
N TYR A 10 2.39 6.17 2.89
CA TYR A 10 2.63 5.56 1.60
C TYR A 10 2.45 6.58 0.48
N LEU A 11 3.31 6.51 -0.52
CA LEU A 11 3.09 7.14 -1.81
C LEU A 11 2.55 6.09 -2.78
N ILE A 12 1.39 6.38 -3.36
CA ILE A 12 0.72 5.51 -4.32
C ILE A 12 0.77 6.20 -5.68
N ARG A 13 1.25 5.47 -6.69
CA ARG A 13 1.26 5.88 -8.10
C ARG A 13 0.37 4.90 -8.85
N ILE A 14 -0.51 5.41 -9.70
CA ILE A 14 -1.43 4.61 -10.49
C ILE A 14 -1.36 5.13 -11.93
N TRP A 15 -1.24 4.22 -12.89
CA TRP A 15 -1.23 4.55 -14.30
C TRP A 15 -1.86 3.43 -15.11
N ARG A 16 -2.27 3.75 -16.34
CA ARG A 16 -2.69 2.76 -17.32
C ARG A 16 -2.12 3.16 -18.67
N GLU A 17 -1.80 2.17 -19.49
CA GLU A 17 -1.50 2.41 -20.89
C GLU A 17 -2.82 2.57 -21.65
N ILE A 18 -2.87 3.48 -22.63
CA ILE A 18 -4.06 3.65 -23.47
C ILE A 18 -3.90 2.71 -24.66
N ASP A 19 -4.20 1.43 -24.44
CA ASP A 19 -4.16 0.37 -25.44
C ASP A 19 -5.41 -0.55 -25.38
N GLU A 20 -5.46 -1.58 -26.23
CA GLU A 20 -6.59 -2.51 -26.32
C GLU A 20 -6.79 -3.36 -25.05
N ASN A 21 -5.76 -3.47 -24.20
CA ASN A 21 -5.74 -4.24 -22.95
C ASN A 21 -5.55 -3.33 -21.73
N SER A 22 -6.14 -2.12 -21.77
CA SER A 22 -6.00 -1.04 -20.78
C SER A 22 -6.18 -1.50 -19.31
N ASN A 23 -5.13 -2.06 -18.73
CA ASN A 23 -5.08 -2.49 -17.34
C ASN A 23 -4.45 -1.39 -16.48
N TRP A 24 -4.94 -1.29 -15.24
CA TRP A 24 -4.37 -0.36 -14.27
C TRP A 24 -3.17 -1.00 -13.60
N HIS A 25 -2.03 -0.35 -13.72
CA HIS A 25 -0.83 -0.63 -12.95
C HIS A 25 -0.75 0.29 -11.75
N GLY A 26 -0.05 -0.19 -10.72
CA GLY A 26 0.17 0.58 -9.52
C GLY A 26 1.55 0.36 -8.93
N GLU A 27 2.04 1.37 -8.22
CA GLU A 27 3.22 1.29 -7.39
C GLU A 27 2.89 1.88 -6.01
N MET A 28 3.34 1.20 -4.97
CA MET A 28 3.24 1.65 -3.59
C MET A 28 4.64 1.76 -3.00
N GLU A 29 4.93 2.89 -2.37
CA GLU A 29 6.21 3.16 -1.70
C GLU A 29 5.95 3.49 -0.23
N HIS A 30 6.54 2.74 0.69
CA HIS A 30 6.47 3.04 2.12
C HIS A 30 7.52 4.10 2.48
N ILE A 31 7.07 5.32 2.78
CA ILE A 31 7.92 6.51 2.91
C ILE A 31 8.97 6.34 4.02
N GLN A 32 8.61 5.70 5.13
CA GLN A 32 9.49 5.52 6.28
C GLN A 32 10.65 4.54 6.00
N THR A 33 10.43 3.54 5.14
CA THR A 33 11.45 2.49 4.84
C THR A 33 12.06 2.59 3.45
N GLY A 34 11.44 3.35 2.55
CA GLY A 34 11.78 3.37 1.12
C GLY A 34 11.41 2.09 0.37
N GLN A 35 10.75 1.12 0.99
CA GLN A 35 10.35 -0.13 0.33
C GLN A 35 9.29 0.14 -0.73
N ARG A 36 9.42 -0.52 -1.89
CA ARG A 36 8.53 -0.35 -3.05
C ARG A 36 7.95 -1.68 -3.49
N TRP A 37 6.72 -1.62 -3.98
CA TRP A 37 5.99 -2.74 -4.57
C TRP A 37 5.27 -2.26 -5.83
N SER A 38 5.27 -3.11 -6.86
CA SER A 38 4.59 -2.85 -8.14
C SER A 38 3.49 -3.89 -8.34
N PHE A 39 2.41 -3.47 -8.98
CA PHE A 39 1.19 -4.25 -9.17
C PHE A 39 0.68 -4.07 -10.60
N ASP A 40 0.18 -5.16 -11.20
CA ASP A 40 -0.45 -5.15 -12.53
C ASP A 40 -1.98 -5.05 -12.46
N SER A 41 -2.52 -4.90 -11.25
CA SER A 41 -3.94 -4.70 -10.96
C SER A 41 -4.11 -3.73 -9.81
N LEU A 42 -5.13 -2.88 -9.92
CA LEU A 42 -5.54 -1.99 -8.82
C LEU A 42 -6.06 -2.76 -7.62
N ASP A 43 -6.73 -3.91 -7.83
CA ASP A 43 -7.29 -4.72 -6.76
C ASP A 43 -6.17 -5.29 -5.87
N ASP A 44 -5.10 -5.82 -6.48
CA ASP A 44 -3.94 -6.36 -5.75
C ASP A 44 -3.24 -5.27 -4.91
N LEU A 45 -3.15 -4.05 -5.45
CA LEU A 45 -2.57 -2.90 -4.73
C LEU A 45 -3.40 -2.55 -3.50
N LEU A 46 -4.73 -2.45 -3.65
CA LEU A 46 -5.63 -2.08 -2.55
C LEU A 46 -5.68 -3.17 -1.48
N ASP A 47 -5.72 -4.44 -1.89
CA ASP A 47 -5.65 -5.58 -0.97
C ASP A 47 -4.32 -5.59 -0.20
N PHE A 48 -3.21 -5.28 -0.86
CA PHE A 48 -1.92 -5.18 -0.20
C PHE A 48 -1.87 -4.03 0.80
N LEU A 49 -2.33 -2.84 0.42
CA LEU A 49 -2.39 -1.67 1.30
C LEU A 49 -3.22 -1.95 2.56
N ARG A 50 -4.38 -2.61 2.40
CA ARG A 50 -5.23 -3.02 3.51
C ARG A 50 -4.50 -3.94 4.48
N ARG A 51 -3.81 -4.97 3.97
CA ARG A 51 -3.02 -5.90 4.80
C ARG A 51 -1.87 -5.19 5.53
N GLN A 52 -1.26 -4.17 4.93
CA GLN A 52 -0.22 -3.37 5.60
C GLN A 52 -0.79 -2.56 6.77
N ALA A 53 -1.91 -1.89 6.57
CA ALA A 53 -2.58 -1.13 7.63
C ALA A 53 -3.06 -2.04 8.78
N GLU A 54 -3.53 -3.26 8.47
CA GLU A 54 -3.95 -4.25 9.48
C GLU A 54 -2.75 -4.86 10.23
N LYS A 55 -1.60 -5.08 9.56
CA LYS A 55 -0.37 -5.59 10.20
C LYS A 55 0.27 -4.62 11.18
N SER A 56 0.17 -3.32 10.91
CA SER A 56 0.59 -2.32 11.89
C SER A 56 -0.17 -2.54 13.20
N ALA A 57 -1.50 -2.66 13.12
CA ALA A 57 -2.38 -2.72 14.29
C ALA A 57 -2.20 -3.98 15.18
N ASP A 58 -1.60 -5.04 14.66
CA ASP A 58 -1.42 -6.31 15.39
C ASP A 58 -0.04 -6.42 16.09
N ARG A 59 0.93 -5.56 15.71
CA ARG A 59 2.30 -5.62 16.22
C ARG A 59 2.44 -5.10 17.66
N ASP A 60 1.42 -4.43 18.19
CA ASP A 60 1.30 -3.96 19.59
C ASP A 60 0.53 -4.93 20.49
N ARG A 61 0.09 -6.10 19.98
CA ARG A 61 -0.68 -7.10 20.75
C ARG A 61 0.16 -8.22 21.39
N ASP A 62 1.45 -8.26 21.11
CA ASP A 62 2.47 -9.15 21.70
C ASP A 62 3.39 -8.39 22.67
#